data_AF-K1ZLP6-F1
#
_entry.id   AF-K1ZLP6-F1
#
_cell.length_a   1.000
_cell.length_b   1.000
_cell.length_c   1.000
_cell.angle_alpha   90.00
_cell.angle_beta   90.00
_cell.angle_gamma   90.00
#
_symmetry.space_group_name_H-M   'P 1'
#
loop_
_entity.id
_entity.type
_entity.pdbx_description
1 polymer ?
#
loop_
_entity_poly.entity_id
_entity_poly.type
_entity_poly.pdbx_seq_one_letter_code
_entity_poly.pdbx_strand_id
1 'polypeptide(L)'
;MHIKKHLSFTSLRKLLAECFNRILDTRQKGKIDYSIHDALMSGFACMYFQDPSLLQFQERMQVRQNKNNLSTLFGVKDIPKDCQLRQIVDEVSSESFSYFFEEYTRLLQRGNHLKQYQLLPGLHLVPLDATGYFSSNSICCPGCLTKKHKDMLWDG
;
A
#
# COMPACT_ATOMS: atom_id res chain seq x y z
N MET A 1 -20.38 17.22 -3.71
CA MET A 1 -19.09 17.09 -4.43
C MET A 1 -19.28 16.10 -5.57
N HIS A 2 -19.40 16.55 -6.83
CA HIS A 2 -19.49 15.62 -7.97
C HIS A 2 -18.13 14.95 -8.18
N ILE A 3 -18.03 13.66 -7.84
CA ILE A 3 -16.84 12.86 -8.12
C ILE A 3 -16.72 12.78 -9.65
N LYS A 4 -15.75 13.49 -10.22
CA LYS A 4 -15.46 13.44 -11.66
C LYS A 4 -15.15 11.99 -12.04
N LYS A 5 -15.61 11.55 -13.22
CA LYS A 5 -15.45 10.17 -13.74
C LYS A 5 -14.05 9.60 -13.53
N HIS A 6 -13.00 10.42 -13.68
CA HIS A 6 -11.60 10.04 -13.58
C HIS A 6 -11.04 9.89 -12.14
N LEU A 7 -11.74 10.40 -11.13
CA LEU A 7 -11.39 10.27 -9.71
C LEU A 7 -12.35 9.33 -8.96
N SER A 8 -13.22 8.63 -9.69
CA SER A 8 -14.06 7.59 -9.09
C SER A 8 -13.20 6.41 -8.62
N PHE A 9 -13.70 5.67 -7.64
CA PHE A 9 -13.06 4.44 -7.17
C PHE A 9 -12.71 3.51 -8.33
N THR A 10 -13.63 3.29 -9.27
CA THR A 10 -13.40 2.44 -10.45
C THR A 10 -12.23 2.94 -11.29
N SER A 11 -12.09 4.25 -11.51
CA SER A 11 -11.00 4.81 -12.31
C SER A 11 -9.67 4.73 -11.59
N LEU A 12 -9.62 5.04 -10.29
CA LEU A 12 -8.39 4.95 -9.49
C LEU A 12 -7.92 3.51 -9.31
N ARG A 13 -8.85 2.58 -9.11
CA ARG A 13 -8.55 1.15 -9.05
C ARG A 13 -7.99 0.62 -10.37
N LYS A 14 -8.51 1.09 -11.52
CA LYS A 14 -7.94 0.76 -12.83
C LYS A 14 -6.52 1.30 -12.99
N LEU A 15 -6.28 2.54 -12.55
CA LEU A 15 -4.94 3.13 -12.54
C LEU A 15 -3.97 2.34 -11.65
N LEU A 16 -4.41 1.87 -10.47
CA LEU A 16 -3.61 0.96 -9.63
C LEU A 16 -3.28 -0.34 -10.36
N ALA A 17 -4.28 -0.99 -10.97
CA ALA A 17 -4.06 -2.22 -11.74
C ALA A 17 -3.07 -2.01 -12.90
N GLU A 18 -3.17 -0.87 -13.61
CA GLU A 18 -2.21 -0.49 -14.66
C GLU A 18 -0.79 -0.28 -14.08
N CYS A 19 -0.68 0.37 -12.91
CA CYS A 19 0.59 0.54 -12.21
C CYS A 19 1.21 -0.81 -11.86
N PHE A 20 0.44 -1.74 -11.30
CA PHE A 20 0.96 -3.05 -10.88
C PHE A 20 1.38 -3.91 -12.07
N ASN A 21 0.70 -3.80 -13.21
CA ASN A 21 1.09 -4.50 -14.44
C ASN A 21 2.38 -3.94 -15.08
N ARG A 22 2.82 -2.73 -14.72
CA ARG A 22 4.09 -2.15 -15.18
C ARG A 22 5.30 -2.62 -14.37
N ILE A 23 5.08 -3.24 -13.21
CA ILE A 23 6.16 -3.70 -12.34
C ILE A 23 6.83 -4.90 -13.00
N LEU A 24 8.15 -4.79 -13.21
CA LEU A 24 8.94 -5.87 -13.78
C LEU A 24 9.06 -7.01 -12.76
N ASP A 25 8.64 -8.20 -13.15
CA ASP A 25 8.81 -9.40 -12.36
C ASP A 25 10.22 -9.96 -12.55
N THR A 26 11.08 -9.74 -11.55
CA THR A 26 12.48 -10.19 -11.53
C THR A 26 12.63 -11.61 -10.98
N ARG A 27 11.55 -12.23 -10.49
CA ARG A 27 11.56 -13.59 -9.95
C ARG A 27 11.87 -14.60 -11.05
N GLN A 28 12.41 -15.77 -10.66
CA GLN A 28 12.80 -16.79 -11.61
C GLN A 28 11.61 -17.28 -12.46
N LYS A 29 11.71 -17.11 -13.78
CA LYS A 29 10.73 -17.64 -14.75
C LYS A 29 10.61 -19.16 -14.56
N GLY A 30 9.40 -19.63 -14.23
CA GLY A 30 9.11 -21.03 -13.90
C GLY A 30 8.83 -21.32 -12.42
N LYS A 31 9.04 -20.34 -11.52
CA LYS A 31 8.64 -20.38 -10.10
C LYS A 31 7.57 -19.35 -9.75
N ILE A 32 6.87 -18.84 -10.76
CA ILE A 32 5.85 -17.80 -10.60
C ILE A 32 4.48 -18.48 -10.62
N ASP A 33 3.95 -18.75 -9.43
CA ASP A 33 2.59 -19.27 -9.26
C ASP A 33 1.54 -18.15 -9.36
N TYR A 34 1.91 -16.94 -8.92
CA TYR A 34 1.02 -15.78 -8.88
C TYR A 34 1.74 -14.54 -9.39
N SER A 35 1.02 -13.73 -10.18
CA SER A 35 1.55 -12.46 -10.70
C SER A 35 1.70 -11.42 -9.59
N ILE A 36 2.63 -10.48 -9.78
CA ILE A 36 2.76 -9.31 -8.89
C ILE A 36 1.44 -8.52 -8.83
N HIS A 37 0.76 -8.38 -9.97
CA HIS A 37 -0.55 -7.75 -10.05
C HIS A 37 -1.56 -8.39 -9.09
N ASP A 38 -1.71 -9.72 -9.14
CA ASP A 38 -2.70 -10.42 -8.32
C ASP A 38 -2.36 -10.36 -6.84
N ALA A 39 -1.07 -10.42 -6.48
CA ALA A 39 -0.63 -10.26 -5.10
C ALA A 39 -0.93 -8.85 -4.57
N LEU A 40 -0.55 -7.80 -5.31
CA LEU A 40 -0.77 -6.41 -4.91
C LEU A 40 -2.25 -6.01 -4.90
N MET A 41 -3.03 -6.45 -5.89
CA MET A 41 -4.48 -6.21 -5.91
C MET A 41 -5.20 -6.95 -4.79
N SER A 42 -4.71 -8.14 -4.40
CA SER A 42 -5.23 -8.88 -3.24
C SER A 42 -4.91 -8.15 -1.93
N GLY A 43 -3.68 -7.64 -1.79
CA GLY A 43 -3.29 -6.80 -0.65
C GLY A 43 -4.14 -5.51 -0.56
N PHE A 44 -4.33 -4.82 -1.68
CA PHE A 44 -5.21 -3.65 -1.76
C PHE A 44 -6.65 -3.99 -1.39
N ALA A 45 -7.18 -5.11 -1.86
CA ALA A 45 -8.54 -5.53 -1.54
C ALA A 45 -8.70 -5.85 -0.04
N CYS A 46 -7.72 -6.51 0.59
CA CYS A 46 -7.72 -6.72 2.04
C CYS A 46 -7.83 -5.40 2.82
N MET A 47 -7.05 -4.39 2.42
CA MET A 47 -7.12 -3.05 3.02
C MET A 47 -8.46 -2.36 2.75
N TYR A 48 -8.98 -2.48 1.53
CA TYR A 48 -10.26 -1.88 1.13
C TYR A 48 -11.45 -2.46 1.91
N PHE A 49 -11.47 -3.78 2.10
CA PHE A 49 -12.51 -4.46 2.89
C PHE A 49 -12.29 -4.33 4.40
N GLN A 50 -11.18 -3.72 4.82
CA GLN A 50 -10.80 -3.51 6.22
C GLN A 50 -10.76 -4.82 7.01
N ASP A 51 -10.32 -5.90 6.36
CA ASP A 51 -10.15 -7.17 7.05
C ASP A 51 -8.96 -7.04 8.02
N PRO A 52 -9.07 -7.53 9.26
CA PRO A 52 -8.08 -7.25 10.32
C PRO A 52 -6.77 -8.02 10.13
N SER A 53 -6.73 -8.97 9.18
CA SER A 53 -5.51 -9.61 8.72
C SER A 53 -5.68 -10.24 7.34
N LEU A 54 -4.57 -10.47 6.65
CA LEU A 54 -4.53 -11.21 5.38
C LEU A 54 -5.09 -12.63 5.48
N LEU A 55 -4.89 -13.30 6.63
CA LEU A 55 -5.43 -14.64 6.89
C LEU A 55 -6.96 -14.61 6.90
N GLN A 56 -7.56 -13.68 7.67
CA GLN A 56 -9.01 -13.56 7.74
C GLN A 56 -9.63 -13.15 6.41
N PHE A 57 -8.94 -12.26 5.67
CA PHE A 57 -9.30 -11.96 4.29
C PHE A 57 -9.36 -13.24 3.45
N GLN A 58 -8.32 -14.08 3.48
CA GLN A 58 -8.29 -15.34 2.72
C GLN A 58 -9.38 -16.33 3.14
N GLU A 59 -9.64 -16.52 4.43
CA GLU A 59 -10.73 -17.37 4.93
C GLU A 59 -12.08 -16.88 4.42
N ARG A 60 -12.33 -15.57 4.52
CA ARG A 60 -13.52 -14.90 3.99
C ARG A 60 -13.63 -15.02 2.47
N MET A 61 -12.52 -15.12 1.74
CA MET A 61 -12.50 -15.35 0.30
C MET A 61 -12.77 -16.82 -0.07
N GLN A 62 -12.38 -17.79 0.78
CA GLN A 62 -12.70 -19.21 0.55
C GLN A 62 -14.21 -19.47 0.62
N VAL A 63 -14.94 -18.69 1.42
CA VAL A 63 -16.40 -18.61 1.37
C VAL A 63 -16.80 -17.93 0.05
N ARG A 64 -17.24 -18.73 -0.93
CA ARG A 64 -17.50 -18.42 -2.37
C ARG A 64 -17.91 -16.99 -2.77
N GLN A 65 -18.60 -16.22 -1.93
CA GLN A 65 -19.16 -14.91 -2.29
C GLN A 65 -18.08 -13.87 -2.66
N ASN A 66 -16.91 -13.86 -2.02
CA ASN A 66 -15.94 -12.77 -2.24
C ASN A 66 -14.86 -13.07 -3.30
N LYS A 67 -14.64 -14.33 -3.68
CA LYS A 67 -13.81 -14.67 -4.86
C LYS A 67 -14.36 -14.04 -6.14
N ASN A 68 -15.68 -14.05 -6.30
CA ASN A 68 -16.33 -13.40 -7.44
C ASN A 68 -16.08 -11.88 -7.42
N ASN A 69 -16.12 -11.24 -6.24
CA ASN A 69 -15.83 -9.81 -6.09
C ASN A 69 -14.36 -9.50 -6.40
N LEU A 70 -13.40 -10.34 -5.99
CA LEU A 70 -11.99 -10.11 -6.34
C LEU A 70 -11.72 -10.23 -7.84
N SER A 71 -12.32 -11.23 -8.49
CA SER A 71 -12.19 -11.36 -9.95
C SER A 71 -12.87 -10.22 -10.70
N THR A 72 -14.13 -9.90 -10.36
CA THR A 72 -14.92 -8.88 -11.08
C THR A 72 -14.55 -7.45 -10.72
N LEU A 73 -14.36 -7.15 -9.44
CA LEU A 73 -14.04 -5.80 -8.96
C LEU A 73 -12.53 -5.54 -8.99
N PHE A 74 -11.67 -6.47 -8.61
CA PHE A 74 -10.23 -6.22 -8.49
C PHE A 74 -9.38 -6.83 -9.62
N GLY A 75 -9.97 -7.67 -10.48
CA GLY A 75 -9.25 -8.30 -11.59
C GLY A 75 -8.25 -9.36 -11.15
N VAL A 76 -8.36 -9.86 -9.92
CA VAL A 76 -7.49 -10.91 -9.38
C VAL A 76 -7.92 -12.25 -9.95
N LYS A 77 -7.00 -13.00 -10.56
CA LYS A 77 -7.30 -14.34 -11.08
C LYS A 77 -7.15 -15.38 -9.98
N ASP A 78 -5.99 -15.38 -9.34
CA ASP A 78 -5.64 -16.33 -8.30
C ASP A 78 -5.07 -15.59 -7.07
N ILE A 79 -5.47 -16.03 -5.88
CA ILE A 79 -5.09 -15.38 -4.62
C ILE A 79 -3.93 -16.18 -4.02
N PRO A 80 -2.73 -15.57 -3.87
CA PRO A 80 -1.62 -16.24 -3.20
C PRO A 80 -1.97 -16.53 -1.73
N LYS A 81 -1.36 -17.57 -1.15
CA LYS A 81 -1.42 -17.79 0.32
C LYS A 81 -0.70 -16.69 1.07
N ASP A 82 -1.02 -16.47 2.36
CA ASP A 82 -0.52 -15.34 3.15
C ASP A 82 1.01 -15.18 3.09
N CYS A 83 1.77 -16.25 3.33
CA CYS A 83 3.24 -16.19 3.25
C CYS A 83 3.74 -15.81 1.84
N GLN A 84 3.16 -16.39 0.79
CA GLN A 84 3.54 -16.07 -0.60
C GLN A 84 3.17 -14.64 -0.96
N LEU A 85 2.00 -14.16 -0.52
CA LEU A 85 1.56 -12.79 -0.76
C LEU A 85 2.54 -11.81 -0.12
N ARG A 86 2.94 -12.02 1.14
CA ARG A 86 3.94 -11.17 1.81
C ARG A 86 5.28 -11.19 1.09
N GLN A 87 5.79 -12.38 0.75
CA GLN A 87 7.05 -12.50 0.00
C GLN A 87 7.03 -11.69 -1.31
N ILE A 88 5.94 -11.77 -2.07
CA ILE A 88 5.82 -11.02 -3.33
C ILE A 88 5.75 -9.52 -3.06
N VAL A 89 4.96 -9.09 -2.07
CA VAL A 89 4.81 -7.67 -1.74
C VAL A 89 6.12 -7.06 -1.22
N ASP A 90 6.84 -7.79 -0.36
CA ASP A 90 8.11 -7.35 0.25
C ASP A 90 9.23 -7.18 -0.81
N GLU A 91 9.15 -7.90 -1.93
CA GLU A 91 10.10 -7.79 -3.05
C GLU A 91 9.81 -6.59 -3.97
N VAL A 92 8.62 -5.98 -3.89
CA VAL A 92 8.26 -4.83 -4.72
C VAL A 92 8.82 -3.54 -4.11
N SER A 93 9.74 -2.90 -4.82
CA SER A 93 10.29 -1.60 -4.40
C SER A 93 9.20 -0.53 -4.34
N SER A 94 9.27 0.33 -3.33
CA SER A 94 8.31 1.42 -3.12
C SER A 94 8.32 2.45 -4.25
N GLU A 95 9.45 2.63 -4.94
CA GLU A 95 9.57 3.48 -6.13
C GLU A 95 8.70 2.99 -7.30
N SER A 96 8.34 1.70 -7.31
CA SER A 96 7.44 1.14 -8.33
C SER A 96 6.03 1.74 -8.28
N PHE A 97 5.65 2.38 -7.17
CA PHE A 97 4.35 3.04 -7.01
C PHE A 97 4.36 4.52 -7.41
N SER A 98 5.52 5.11 -7.72
CA SER A 98 5.63 6.54 -8.08
C SER A 98 4.72 6.92 -9.24
N TYR A 99 4.62 6.06 -10.27
CA TYR A 99 3.73 6.27 -11.41
C TYR A 99 2.26 6.48 -11.01
N PHE A 100 1.76 5.72 -10.03
CA PHE A 100 0.40 5.88 -9.54
C PHE A 100 0.22 7.27 -8.90
N PHE A 101 1.14 7.68 -8.03
CA PHE A 101 1.04 8.97 -7.33
C PHE A 101 1.18 10.16 -8.28
N GLU A 102 2.05 10.07 -9.27
CA GLU A 102 2.20 11.08 -10.33
C GLU A 102 0.89 11.25 -11.12
N GLU A 103 0.32 10.15 -11.61
CA GLU A 103 -0.92 10.19 -12.38
C GLU A 103 -2.10 10.63 -11.53
N TYR A 104 -2.18 10.17 -10.28
CA TYR A 104 -3.22 10.60 -9.35
C TYR A 104 -3.14 12.11 -9.08
N THR A 105 -1.94 12.62 -8.82
CA THR A 105 -1.70 14.06 -8.60
C THR A 105 -2.07 14.86 -9.85
N ARG A 106 -1.69 14.38 -11.04
CA ARG A 106 -2.06 14.99 -12.33
C ARG A 106 -3.57 15.06 -12.54
N LEU A 107 -4.31 14.01 -12.15
CA LEU A 107 -5.77 14.00 -12.19
C LEU A 107 -6.39 15.04 -11.24
N LEU A 108 -5.85 15.16 -10.03
CA LEU A 108 -6.29 16.18 -9.06
C LEU A 108 -6.04 17.60 -9.56
N GLN A 109 -4.86 17.86 -10.14
CA GLN A 109 -4.50 19.16 -10.73
C GLN A 109 -5.44 19.55 -11.87
N ARG A 110 -5.62 18.66 -12.86
CA ARG A 110 -6.54 18.91 -13.99
C ARG A 110 -7.98 19.09 -13.54
N GLY A 111 -8.37 18.42 -12.46
CA GLY A 111 -9.68 18.56 -11.87
C GLY A 111 -9.89 19.86 -11.09
N ASN A 112 -8.84 20.68 -10.90
CA ASN A 112 -8.77 21.83 -9.98
C ASN A 112 -9.02 21.45 -8.51
N HIS A 113 -8.85 20.19 -8.14
CA HIS A 113 -9.10 19.71 -6.77
C HIS A 113 -8.01 20.13 -5.78
N LEU A 114 -6.79 20.46 -6.25
CA LEU A 114 -5.72 20.95 -5.38
C LEU A 114 -5.89 22.42 -4.99
N LYS A 115 -6.67 23.21 -5.73
CA LYS A 115 -6.85 24.65 -5.45
C LYS A 115 -7.43 24.92 -4.06
N GLN A 116 -8.30 24.05 -3.57
CA GLN A 116 -8.89 24.18 -2.23
C GLN A 116 -7.89 23.93 -1.10
N TYR A 117 -6.73 23.34 -1.40
CA TYR A 117 -5.66 23.03 -0.44
C TYR A 117 -4.46 23.99 -0.57
N GLN A 118 -4.61 25.04 -1.37
CA GLN A 118 -3.59 26.06 -1.55
C GLN A 118 -3.64 27.05 -0.39
N LEU A 119 -2.54 27.14 0.37
CA LEU A 119 -2.41 28.08 1.49
C LEU A 119 -1.78 29.40 1.05
N LEU A 120 -0.75 29.32 0.21
CA LEU A 120 -0.07 30.45 -0.41
C LEU A 120 -0.03 30.26 -1.93
N PRO A 121 0.15 31.30 -2.75
CA PRO A 121 0.27 31.15 -4.19
C PRO A 121 1.35 30.12 -4.56
N GLY A 122 0.95 29.07 -5.27
CA GLY A 122 1.80 27.94 -5.67
C GLY A 122 2.07 26.89 -4.59
N LEU A 123 1.70 27.11 -3.31
CA LEU A 123 2.05 26.23 -2.20
C LEU A 123 0.81 25.55 -1.60
N HIS A 124 0.87 24.22 -1.51
CA HIS A 124 -0.19 23.38 -0.95
C HIS A 124 0.18 22.92 0.46
N LEU A 125 -0.82 22.84 1.34
CA LEU A 125 -0.65 22.25 2.66
C LEU A 125 -0.53 20.72 2.52
N VAL A 126 0.56 20.15 3.00
CA VAL A 126 0.74 18.70 3.13
C VAL A 126 0.77 18.37 4.62
N PRO A 127 -0.33 17.83 5.19
CA PRO A 127 -0.30 17.35 6.57
C PRO A 127 0.56 16.08 6.61
N LEU A 128 1.76 16.20 7.16
CA LEU A 128 2.60 15.06 7.51
C LEU A 128 2.34 14.74 8.98
N ASP A 129 1.89 13.53 9.27
CA ASP A 129 1.77 13.06 10.64
C ASP A 129 3.18 12.84 11.20
N ALA A 130 3.73 13.87 11.83
CA ALA A 130 5.02 13.81 12.49
C ALA A 130 4.87 13.11 13.85
N THR A 131 4.70 11.78 13.83
CA THR A 131 4.87 10.96 15.04
C THR A 131 6.37 10.86 15.34
N GLY A 132 6.92 11.87 16.01
CA GLY A 132 8.26 11.82 16.57
C GLY A 132 8.23 11.19 17.96
N TYR A 133 9.03 10.16 18.20
CA TYR A 133 9.32 9.72 19.57
C TYR A 133 10.35 10.67 20.18
N PHE A 134 9.98 11.35 21.27
CA PHE A 134 10.93 12.11 22.06
C PHE A 134 11.89 11.14 22.78
N SER A 135 13.19 11.23 22.47
CA SER A 135 14.24 10.52 23.20
C SER A 135 15.16 11.54 23.88
N SER A 136 15.42 11.37 25.17
CA SER A 136 16.37 12.19 25.91
C SER A 136 17.20 11.33 26.85
N ASN A 137 18.49 11.65 26.95
CA ASN A 137 19.38 11.08 27.98
C ASN A 137 19.26 11.81 29.32
N SER A 138 18.67 13.00 29.34
CA SER A 138 18.58 13.88 30.52
C SER A 138 17.17 14.00 31.10
N ILE A 139 16.13 13.70 30.33
CA ILE A 139 14.73 13.83 30.73
C ILE A 139 14.06 12.45 30.62
N CYS A 140 13.59 11.90 31.75
CA CYS A 140 13.00 10.56 31.86
C CYS A 140 11.86 10.53 32.88
N CYS A 141 10.83 9.70 32.64
CA CYS A 141 9.78 9.37 33.60
C CYS A 141 9.61 7.84 33.72
N PRO A 142 8.90 7.32 34.74
CA PRO A 142 8.72 5.87 34.92
C PRO A 142 8.04 5.14 33.75
N GLY A 143 7.32 5.86 32.88
CA GLY A 143 6.67 5.31 31.68
C GLY A 143 7.50 5.38 30.39
N CYS A 144 8.70 5.97 30.42
CA CYS A 144 9.55 6.07 29.24
C CYS A 144 10.09 4.69 28.81
N LEU A 145 10.02 4.40 27.50
CA LEU A 145 10.63 3.20 26.93
C LEU A 145 12.16 3.38 26.84
N THR A 146 12.92 2.51 27.51
CA THR A 146 14.38 2.51 27.46
C THR A 146 14.92 1.44 26.51
N LYS A 147 15.71 1.84 25.50
CA LYS A 147 16.47 0.91 24.66
C LYS A 147 17.83 0.64 25.30
N LYS A 148 18.06 -0.59 25.78
CA LYS A 148 19.39 -1.02 26.24
C LYS A 148 20.16 -1.61 25.06
N HIS A 149 21.34 -1.08 24.78
CA HIS A 149 22.24 -1.69 23.80
C HIS A 149 22.68 -3.05 24.35
N LYS A 150 22.65 -4.12 23.54
CA LYS A 150 23.31 -5.37 23.91
C LYS A 150 24.79 -5.17 23.64
N ASP A 151 25.61 -5.25 24.68
CA ASP A 151 27.06 -5.28 24.52
C ASP A 151 27.40 -6.49 23.64
N MET A 152 28.02 -6.24 22.48
CA MET A 152 28.67 -7.29 21.72
C MET A 152 29.90 -7.71 22.51
N LEU A 153 29.81 -8.83 23.23
CA LEU A 153 30.99 -9.54 23.72
C LEU A 153 31.78 -10.02 22.49
N TRP A 154 32.84 -9.28 22.15
CA TRP A 154 33.97 -9.82 21.40
C TRP A 154 34.86 -10.53 22.40
N ASP A 155 34.67 -11.84 22.54
CA ASP A 155 35.67 -12.71 23.16
C ASP A 155 36.80 -12.88 22.13
N GLY A 156 37.97 -12.33 22.46
CA GLY A 156 39.20 -12.43 21.67
C GLY A 156 39.83 -13.81 21.72
#